data_AF-A0A8S9WGI5-F1
#
_entry.id   AF-A0A8S9WGI5-F1
#
_cell.length_a   1.000
_cell.length_b   1.000
_cell.length_c   1.000
_cell.angle_alpha   90.00
_cell.angle_beta   90.00
_cell.angle_gamma   90.00
#
_symmetry.space_group_name_H-M   'P 1'
#
loop_
_entity.id
_entity.type
_entity.pdbx_description
1 polymer ?
#
loop_
_entity_poly.entity_id
_entity_poly.type
_entity_poly.pdbx_seq_one_letter_code
_entity_poly.pdbx_strand_id
1 'polypeptide(L)'
;SVYTAPILEILATEEICTGEVIIVPCLVENSKYIAVLSEEYYQSKEGTELLRLIHDYKPDFYFELHAYGEQSYSRLTDPEREIKIGVPPFVDLVDGILLGSIAPILRREFSEHDFCVTIEVPNWKCEKAEIKEELLQILRIGLSIATKREALEKLRIRYPAQMNKAELLFQQYYRNRLKPF
;
A
#
# COMPACT_ATOMS: atom_id res chain seq x y z
N SER A 1 0.29 -7.50 -12.38
CA SER A 1 1.65 -7.82 -11.90
C SER A 1 1.76 -9.32 -11.69
N VAL A 2 2.79 -10.00 -12.22
CA VAL A 2 2.93 -11.48 -12.11
C VAL A 2 3.06 -11.94 -10.64
N TYR A 3 3.57 -11.08 -9.76
CA TYR A 3 3.87 -11.47 -8.38
C TYR A 3 2.73 -11.20 -7.40
N THR A 4 1.95 -10.13 -7.60
CA THR A 4 0.90 -9.72 -6.65
C THR A 4 -0.50 -10.16 -7.09
N ALA A 5 -0.75 -10.33 -8.39
CA ALA A 5 -2.06 -10.76 -8.90
C ALA A 5 -2.50 -12.13 -8.33
N PRO A 6 -1.63 -13.18 -8.27
CA PRO A 6 -2.05 -14.46 -7.70
C PRO A 6 -2.49 -14.38 -6.23
N ILE A 7 -1.93 -13.45 -5.46
CA ILE A 7 -2.30 -13.25 -4.04
C ILE A 7 -3.69 -12.60 -3.95
N LEU A 8 -3.96 -11.63 -4.82
CA LEU A 8 -5.26 -10.98 -4.90
C LEU A 8 -6.36 -11.93 -5.42
N GLU A 9 -6.01 -12.84 -6.33
CA GLU A 9 -6.92 -13.88 -6.83
C GLU A 9 -7.30 -14.87 -5.71
N ILE A 10 -6.34 -15.28 -4.87
CA ILE A 10 -6.63 -16.09 -3.67
C ILE A 10 -7.56 -15.32 -2.73
N LEU A 11 -7.23 -14.07 -2.42
CA LEU A 11 -8.03 -13.22 -1.54
C LEU A 11 -9.47 -13.06 -2.05
N ALA A 12 -9.67 -12.95 -3.37
CA ALA A 12 -10.99 -12.86 -3.99
C ALA A 12 -11.86 -14.12 -3.84
N THR A 13 -11.27 -15.26 -3.47
CA THR A 13 -12.01 -16.49 -3.17
C THR A 13 -12.45 -16.58 -1.70
N GLU A 14 -11.97 -15.69 -0.84
CA GLU A 14 -12.32 -15.69 0.58
C GLU A 14 -13.67 -15.01 0.82
N GLU A 15 -14.57 -15.68 1.53
CA GLU A 15 -15.89 -15.12 1.89
C GLU A 15 -15.82 -14.19 3.13
N ILE A 16 -14.65 -13.62 3.42
CA ILE A 16 -14.43 -12.75 4.58
C ILE A 16 -14.44 -11.31 4.10
N CYS A 17 -15.55 -10.60 4.31
CA CYS A 17 -15.60 -9.16 4.12
C CYS A 17 -16.63 -8.47 5.03
N THR A 18 -16.24 -7.31 5.55
CA THR A 18 -17.12 -6.35 6.19
C THR A 18 -17.34 -5.21 5.20
N GLY A 19 -18.50 -5.19 4.54
CA GLY A 19 -18.84 -4.20 3.51
C GLY A 19 -18.65 -4.70 2.08
N GLU A 20 -18.39 -3.78 1.15
CA GLU A 20 -18.14 -4.08 -0.26
C GLU A 20 -16.63 -4.08 -0.52
N VAL A 21 -16.15 -5.04 -1.30
CA VAL A 21 -14.72 -5.22 -1.60
C VAL A 21 -14.53 -5.26 -3.11
N ILE A 22 -13.60 -4.45 -3.58
CA ILE A 22 -13.23 -4.38 -4.99
C ILE A 22 -11.77 -4.76 -5.10
N ILE A 23 -11.51 -5.87 -5.77
CA ILE A 23 -10.16 -6.39 -6.00
C ILE A 23 -9.83 -6.19 -7.46
N VAL A 24 -8.75 -5.45 -7.72
CA VAL A 24 -8.27 -5.17 -9.08
C VAL A 24 -6.86 -5.74 -9.23
N PRO A 25 -6.71 -6.99 -9.72
CA PRO A 25 -5.40 -7.63 -9.87
C PRO A 25 -4.47 -6.93 -10.88
N CYS A 26 -5.08 -6.23 -11.84
CA CYS A 26 -4.39 -5.47 -12.87
C CYS A 26 -5.29 -4.32 -13.35
N LEU A 27 -4.79 -3.07 -13.32
CA LEU A 27 -5.54 -1.90 -13.81
C LEU A 27 -5.66 -1.89 -15.33
N VAL A 28 -4.57 -2.21 -16.04
CA VAL A 28 -4.52 -2.29 -17.50
C VAL A 28 -3.42 -3.25 -17.95
N GLU A 29 -3.67 -3.96 -19.05
CA GLU A 29 -2.69 -4.85 -19.67
C GLU A 29 -1.68 -4.09 -20.54
N ASN A 30 -0.42 -4.55 -20.58
CA ASN A 30 0.64 -4.05 -21.47
C ASN A 30 0.97 -2.55 -21.32
N SER A 31 1.01 -2.05 -20.09
CA SER A 31 1.38 -0.67 -19.78
C SER A 31 2.89 -0.41 -19.83
N LYS A 32 3.26 0.85 -20.10
CA LYS A 32 4.63 1.33 -19.88
C LYS A 32 4.82 1.66 -18.41
N TYR A 33 6.00 1.38 -17.88
CA TYR A 33 6.33 1.78 -16.51
C TYR A 33 6.44 3.31 -16.40
N ILE A 34 5.55 3.90 -15.63
CA ILE A 34 5.58 5.31 -15.22
C ILE A 34 5.61 5.31 -13.69
N ALA A 35 6.46 6.14 -13.10
CA ALA A 35 6.60 6.18 -11.64
C ALA A 35 5.33 6.74 -10.99
N VAL A 36 4.76 6.01 -10.02
CA VAL A 36 3.55 6.40 -9.27
C VAL A 36 3.72 7.72 -8.48
N LEU A 37 4.95 8.18 -8.27
CA LEU A 37 5.22 9.47 -7.62
C LEU A 37 5.14 10.66 -8.58
N SER A 38 4.92 10.43 -9.88
CA SER A 38 4.86 11.48 -10.90
C SER A 38 3.41 11.83 -11.26
N GLU A 39 3.16 13.11 -11.55
CA GLU A 39 1.86 13.58 -12.09
C GLU A 39 1.56 12.92 -13.44
N GLU A 40 2.58 12.56 -14.22
CA GLU A 40 2.44 11.87 -15.51
C GLU A 40 1.73 10.52 -15.37
N TYR A 41 1.96 9.80 -14.26
CA TYR A 41 1.25 8.54 -13.99
C TYR A 41 -0.26 8.77 -13.88
N TYR A 42 -0.69 9.81 -13.16
CA TYR A 42 -2.11 10.12 -12.96
C TYR A 42 -2.80 10.68 -14.22
N GLN A 43 -2.02 11.11 -15.21
CA GLN A 43 -2.50 11.50 -16.54
C GLN A 43 -2.48 10.34 -17.55
N SER A 44 -1.86 9.23 -17.20
CA SER A 44 -1.82 8.04 -18.04
C SER A 44 -3.17 7.31 -18.00
N LYS A 45 -3.34 6.30 -18.87
CA LYS A 45 -4.54 5.47 -18.90
C LYS A 45 -4.72 4.71 -17.57
N GLU A 46 -3.62 4.19 -17.05
CA GLU A 46 -3.51 3.48 -15.77
C GLU A 46 -3.98 4.38 -14.62
N GLY A 47 -3.41 5.58 -14.51
CA GLY A 47 -3.72 6.51 -13.43
C GLY A 47 -5.13 7.07 -13.53
N THR A 48 -5.61 7.37 -14.74
CA THR A 48 -6.99 7.84 -14.95
C THR A 48 -8.02 6.77 -14.55
N GLU A 49 -7.78 5.51 -14.92
CA GLU A 49 -8.64 4.39 -14.52
C GLU A 49 -8.66 4.20 -13.00
N LEU A 50 -7.48 4.25 -12.36
CA LEU A 50 -7.36 4.18 -10.91
C LEU A 50 -8.13 5.31 -10.21
N LEU A 51 -7.96 6.55 -10.66
CA LEU A 51 -8.68 7.70 -10.11
C LEU A 51 -10.19 7.54 -10.29
N ARG A 52 -10.65 7.08 -11.45
CA ARG A 52 -12.07 6.80 -11.69
C ARG A 52 -12.62 5.81 -10.66
N LEU A 53 -11.94 4.69 -10.43
CA LEU A 53 -12.35 3.69 -9.43
C LEU A 53 -12.42 4.30 -8.02
N ILE A 54 -11.43 5.09 -7.63
CA ILE A 54 -11.42 5.74 -6.31
C ILE A 54 -12.59 6.73 -6.18
N HIS A 55 -12.88 7.52 -7.22
CA HIS A 55 -13.96 8.50 -7.19
C HIS A 55 -15.36 7.87 -7.24
N ASP A 56 -15.52 6.78 -7.99
CA ASP A 56 -16.78 6.05 -8.14
C ASP A 56 -17.16 5.31 -6.84
N TYR A 57 -16.18 4.64 -6.22
CA TYR A 57 -16.43 3.76 -5.08
C TYR A 57 -16.12 4.37 -3.71
N LYS A 58 -15.29 5.43 -3.65
CA LYS A 58 -14.94 6.16 -2.41
C LYS A 58 -14.56 5.26 -1.24
N PRO A 59 -13.49 4.45 -1.38
CA PRO A 59 -13.21 3.42 -0.40
C PRO A 59 -12.60 3.99 0.88
N ASP A 60 -13.11 3.54 2.03
CA ASP A 60 -12.52 3.84 3.36
C ASP A 60 -11.15 3.14 3.56
N PHE A 61 -10.92 2.06 2.81
CA PHE A 61 -9.70 1.25 2.84
C PHE A 61 -9.13 1.09 1.44
N TYR A 62 -7.86 1.45 1.28
CA TYR A 62 -7.13 1.31 0.03
C TYR A 62 -5.77 0.65 0.26
N PHE A 63 -5.57 -0.49 -0.39
CA PHE A 63 -4.33 -1.24 -0.38
C PHE A 63 -3.76 -1.28 -1.79
N GLU A 64 -2.57 -0.72 -1.96
CA GLU A 64 -1.79 -0.81 -3.20
C GLU A 64 -0.70 -1.86 -3.03
N LEU A 65 -0.63 -2.85 -3.92
CA LEU A 65 0.38 -3.91 -3.85
C LEU A 65 1.37 -3.81 -4.99
N HIS A 66 2.64 -3.77 -4.64
CA HIS A 66 3.75 -3.78 -5.57
C HIS A 66 4.74 -4.90 -5.23
N ALA A 67 5.58 -5.22 -6.22
CA ALA A 67 6.70 -6.11 -6.02
C ALA A 67 8.00 -5.39 -6.38
N TYR A 68 9.03 -5.59 -5.58
CA TYR A 68 10.34 -4.98 -5.78
C TYR A 68 11.43 -6.04 -5.91
N GLY A 69 12.51 -5.69 -6.62
CA GLY A 69 13.70 -6.54 -6.73
C GLY A 69 14.70 -6.29 -5.60
N GLU A 70 15.57 -7.26 -5.33
CA GLU A 70 16.48 -7.28 -4.16
C GLU A 70 17.30 -5.99 -4.00
N GLN A 71 17.83 -5.48 -5.10
CA GLN A 71 18.63 -4.26 -5.12
C GLN A 71 17.83 -2.99 -4.72
N SER A 72 16.50 -3.04 -4.79
CA SER A 72 15.64 -1.91 -4.43
C SER A 72 15.40 -1.79 -2.93
N TYR A 73 15.66 -2.84 -2.13
CA TYR A 73 15.38 -2.86 -0.69
C TYR A 73 16.03 -1.67 0.03
N SER A 74 17.33 -1.48 -0.16
CA SER A 74 18.10 -0.43 0.52
C SER A 74 17.62 0.97 0.15
N ARG A 75 17.18 1.17 -1.10
CA ARG A 75 16.61 2.43 -1.58
C ARG A 75 15.20 2.68 -1.03
N LEU A 76 14.38 1.64 -0.90
CA LEU A 76 13.02 1.75 -0.39
C LEU A 76 13.00 2.02 1.12
N THR A 77 13.96 1.47 1.86
CA THR A 77 14.06 1.59 3.32
C THR A 77 15.07 2.63 3.80
N ASP A 78 15.70 3.37 2.87
CA ASP A 78 16.72 4.39 3.17
C ASP A 78 16.17 5.46 4.15
N PRO A 79 16.75 5.63 5.35
CA PRO A 79 16.32 6.65 6.30
C PRO A 79 16.31 8.08 5.72
N GLU A 80 17.12 8.34 4.70
CA GLU A 80 17.21 9.63 4.01
C GLU A 80 16.32 9.70 2.75
N ARG A 81 15.46 8.69 2.51
CA ARG A 81 14.57 8.65 1.33
C ARG A 81 13.69 9.89 1.23
N GLU A 82 13.25 10.45 2.34
CA GLU A 82 12.47 11.69 2.33
C GLU A 82 13.28 12.86 1.77
N ILE A 83 14.56 12.97 2.14
CA ILE A 83 15.46 14.03 1.66
C ILE A 83 15.80 13.80 0.18
N LYS A 84 16.09 12.55 -0.20
CA LYS A 84 16.56 12.19 -1.54
C LYS A 84 15.45 12.15 -2.59
N ILE A 85 14.25 11.68 -2.21
CA ILE A 85 13.15 11.35 -3.12
C ILE A 85 11.88 12.17 -2.81
N GLY A 86 11.79 12.81 -1.64
CA GLY A 86 10.62 13.62 -1.25
C GLY A 86 9.49 12.84 -0.60
N VAL A 87 9.71 11.56 -0.26
CA VAL A 87 8.73 10.68 0.41
C VAL A 87 9.40 9.80 1.46
N PRO A 88 8.72 9.46 2.57
CA PRO A 88 9.32 8.68 3.67
C PRO A 88 9.82 7.30 3.24
N PRO A 89 10.80 6.71 3.94
CA PRO A 89 11.13 5.30 3.78
C PRO A 89 9.93 4.40 4.05
N PHE A 90 9.90 3.27 3.35
CA PHE A 90 9.06 2.15 3.75
C PHE A 90 9.59 1.53 5.04
N VAL A 91 8.69 0.95 5.83
CA VAL A 91 9.03 0.19 7.03
C VAL A 91 8.96 -1.30 6.71
N ASP A 92 10.04 -2.02 6.94
CA ASP A 92 10.05 -3.48 6.87
C ASP A 92 9.23 -4.05 8.04
N LEU A 93 8.09 -4.66 7.73
CA LEU A 93 7.24 -5.32 8.72
C LEU A 93 7.89 -6.62 9.19
N VAL A 94 8.18 -7.50 8.23
CA VAL A 94 8.76 -8.82 8.43
C VAL A 94 9.22 -9.40 7.10
N ASP A 95 10.39 -10.04 7.10
CA ASP A 95 10.98 -10.76 5.96
C ASP A 95 11.10 -10.00 4.63
N GLY A 96 11.07 -8.66 4.69
CA GLY A 96 11.14 -7.77 3.54
C GLY A 96 9.77 -7.34 3.01
N ILE A 97 8.65 -7.71 3.64
CA ILE A 97 7.35 -7.11 3.33
C ILE A 97 7.36 -5.68 3.87
N LEU A 98 7.34 -4.70 2.97
CA LEU A 98 7.46 -3.30 3.36
C LEU A 98 6.11 -2.60 3.35
N LEU A 99 5.87 -1.76 4.35
CA LEU A 99 4.67 -0.94 4.48
C LEU A 99 5.03 0.54 4.30
N GLY A 100 4.24 1.24 3.51
CA GLY A 100 4.34 2.67 3.31
C GLY A 100 2.96 3.32 3.13
N SER A 101 2.92 4.64 3.14
CA SER A 101 1.74 5.36 2.65
C SER A 101 1.77 5.38 1.12
N ILE A 102 0.59 5.44 0.51
CA ILE A 102 0.44 5.67 -0.93
C ILE A 102 1.11 6.97 -1.37
N ALA A 103 1.35 7.09 -2.68
CA ALA A 103 1.94 8.28 -3.27
C ALA A 103 1.20 9.57 -2.82
N PRO A 104 1.91 10.65 -2.43
CA PRO A 104 1.29 11.88 -1.93
C PRO A 104 0.30 12.53 -2.89
N ILE A 105 0.46 12.33 -4.20
CA ILE A 105 -0.48 12.83 -5.22
C ILE A 105 -1.81 12.08 -5.07
N LEU A 106 -1.78 10.74 -5.12
CA LEU A 106 -2.97 9.89 -4.93
C LEU A 106 -3.63 10.09 -3.57
N ARG A 107 -2.83 10.32 -2.51
CA ARG A 107 -3.35 10.54 -1.17
C ARG A 107 -4.36 11.68 -1.08
N ARG A 108 -4.21 12.72 -1.92
CA ARG A 108 -5.08 13.90 -1.93
C ARG A 108 -6.52 13.57 -2.33
N GLU A 109 -6.73 12.42 -2.96
CA GLU A 109 -8.05 11.92 -3.37
C GLU A 109 -8.83 11.25 -2.22
N PHE A 110 -8.21 11.12 -1.05
CA PHE A 110 -8.76 10.45 0.13
C PHE A 110 -8.91 11.39 1.33
N SER A 111 -9.88 11.11 2.20
CA SER A 111 -10.08 11.79 3.47
C SER A 111 -8.96 11.49 4.47
N GLU A 112 -8.85 12.26 5.56
CA GLU A 112 -7.91 11.95 6.65
C GLU A 112 -8.29 10.67 7.43
N HIS A 113 -9.56 10.26 7.37
CA HIS A 113 -10.09 9.10 8.06
C HIS A 113 -9.90 7.81 7.26
N ASP A 114 -9.56 7.90 5.98
CA ASP A 114 -9.35 6.74 5.12
C ASP A 114 -8.01 6.07 5.47
N PHE A 115 -7.98 4.74 5.34
CA PHE A 115 -6.81 3.91 5.54
C PHE A 115 -6.18 3.57 4.19
N CYS A 116 -5.10 4.27 3.83
CA CYS A 116 -4.42 4.11 2.53
C CYS A 116 -2.97 3.69 2.73
N VAL A 117 -2.61 2.49 2.26
CA VAL A 117 -1.26 1.95 2.38
C VAL A 117 -0.78 1.31 1.09
N THR A 118 0.53 1.38 0.87
CA THR A 118 1.24 0.60 -0.14
C THR A 118 1.99 -0.53 0.57
N ILE A 119 1.88 -1.75 0.05
CA ILE A 119 2.65 -2.92 0.48
C ILE A 119 3.58 -3.35 -0.65
N GLU A 120 4.87 -3.38 -0.37
CA GLU A 120 5.92 -3.79 -1.30
C GLU A 120 6.42 -5.19 -0.91
N VAL A 121 6.39 -6.13 -1.86
CA VAL A 121 6.76 -7.54 -1.62
C VAL A 121 8.03 -7.90 -2.40
N PRO A 122 8.99 -8.61 -1.78
CA PRO A 122 10.21 -9.03 -2.47
C PRO A 122 9.90 -10.07 -3.55
N ASN A 123 10.13 -9.72 -4.82
CA ASN A 123 9.78 -10.59 -5.96
C ASN A 123 10.54 -11.93 -5.99
N TRP A 124 11.69 -12.02 -5.31
CA TRP A 124 12.48 -13.24 -5.21
C TRP A 124 12.05 -14.15 -4.05
N LYS A 125 11.12 -13.69 -3.19
CA LYS A 125 10.56 -14.47 -2.09
C LYS A 125 9.03 -14.63 -2.18
N CYS A 126 8.36 -13.96 -3.11
CA CYS A 126 6.89 -13.94 -3.18
C CYS A 126 6.26 -15.32 -3.37
N GLU A 127 6.98 -16.31 -3.91
CA GLU A 127 6.50 -17.68 -4.04
C GLU A 127 6.54 -18.50 -2.74
N LYS A 128 7.27 -18.01 -1.72
CA LYS A 128 7.36 -18.67 -0.43
C LYS A 128 6.02 -18.61 0.30
N ALA A 129 5.57 -19.74 0.83
CA ALA A 129 4.28 -19.86 1.50
C ALA A 129 4.16 -18.89 2.67
N GLU A 130 5.25 -18.68 3.41
CA GLU A 130 5.28 -17.79 4.58
C GLU A 130 5.06 -16.33 4.18
N ILE A 131 5.64 -15.89 3.05
CA ILE A 131 5.45 -14.52 2.53
C ILE A 131 4.03 -14.31 2.02
N LYS A 132 3.48 -15.30 1.29
CA LYS A 132 2.10 -15.25 0.80
C LYS A 132 1.10 -15.17 1.94
N GLU A 133 1.26 -16.05 2.93
CA GLU A 133 0.35 -16.08 4.08
C GLU A 133 0.45 -14.79 4.91
N GLU A 134 1.67 -14.26 5.12
CA GLU A 134 1.83 -13.01 5.84
C GLU A 134 1.17 -11.83 5.12
N LEU A 135 1.29 -11.77 3.78
CA LEU A 135 0.59 -10.76 2.99
C LEU A 135 -0.93 -10.93 3.06
N LEU A 136 -1.44 -12.16 2.90
CA LEU A 136 -2.87 -12.44 3.03
C LEU A 136 -3.40 -12.04 4.40
N GLN A 137 -2.66 -12.30 5.48
CA GLN A 137 -3.05 -11.87 6.83
C GLN A 137 -3.18 -10.35 6.94
N ILE A 138 -2.26 -9.59 6.35
CA ILE A 138 -2.37 -8.12 6.33
C ILE A 138 -3.62 -7.68 5.56
N LEU A 139 -3.90 -8.28 4.40
CA LEU A 139 -5.07 -7.93 3.59
C LEU A 139 -6.39 -8.33 4.27
N ARG A 140 -6.43 -9.50 4.90
CA ARG A 140 -7.59 -9.97 5.71
C ARG A 140 -7.91 -9.03 6.86
N ILE A 141 -6.92 -8.36 7.46
CA ILE A 141 -7.20 -7.29 8.43
C ILE A 141 -8.04 -6.20 7.76
N GLY A 142 -7.64 -5.74 6.57
CA GLY A 142 -8.41 -4.74 5.81
C GLY A 142 -9.82 -5.20 5.42
N LEU A 143 -10.01 -6.48 5.11
CA LEU A 143 -11.31 -7.02 4.73
C LEU A 143 -12.26 -7.23 5.91
N SER A 144 -11.75 -7.50 7.11
CA SER A 144 -12.57 -7.99 8.24
C SER A 144 -13.02 -6.90 9.22
N ILE A 145 -12.58 -5.66 9.03
CA ILE A 145 -12.81 -4.55 9.98
C ILE A 145 -13.64 -3.43 9.37
N ALA A 146 -14.28 -2.63 10.22
CA ALA A 146 -15.11 -1.51 9.76
C ALA A 146 -14.38 -0.16 9.83
N THR A 147 -13.29 -0.04 10.60
CA THR A 147 -12.68 1.27 10.87
C THR A 147 -11.15 1.27 10.80
N LYS A 148 -10.59 2.38 10.31
CA LYS A 148 -9.14 2.65 10.32
C LYS A 148 -8.49 2.43 11.69
N ARG A 149 -9.18 2.81 12.77
CA ARG A 149 -8.69 2.65 14.15
C ARG A 149 -8.46 1.18 14.49
N GLU A 150 -9.41 0.32 14.16
CA GLU A 150 -9.32 -1.14 14.39
C GLU A 150 -8.21 -1.76 13.54
N ALA A 151 -8.03 -1.29 12.30
CA ALA A 151 -6.94 -1.71 11.41
C ALA A 151 -5.59 -1.48 12.06
N LEU A 152 -5.38 -0.24 12.51
CA LEU A 152 -4.14 0.18 13.15
C LEU A 152 -3.93 -0.59 14.47
N GLU A 153 -4.98 -0.83 15.25
CA GLU A 153 -4.87 -1.62 16.48
C GLU A 153 -4.41 -3.06 16.20
N LYS A 154 -4.99 -3.74 15.21
CA LYS A 154 -4.58 -5.09 14.80
C LYS A 154 -3.14 -5.12 14.30
N LEU A 155 -2.76 -4.15 13.46
CA LEU A 155 -1.39 -4.04 12.96
C LEU A 155 -0.39 -3.73 14.08
N ARG A 156 -0.74 -2.89 15.07
CA ARG A 156 0.12 -2.58 16.22
C ARG A 156 0.36 -3.80 17.12
N ILE A 157 -0.66 -4.63 17.31
CA ILE A 157 -0.51 -5.87 18.08
C ILE A 157 0.46 -6.81 17.37
N ARG A 158 0.39 -6.89 16.03
CA ARG A 158 1.20 -7.80 15.22
C ARG A 158 2.63 -7.29 14.99
N TYR A 159 2.81 -6.00 14.70
CA TYR A 159 4.09 -5.38 14.38
C TYR A 159 4.34 -4.11 15.21
N PRO A 160 4.51 -4.22 16.54
CA PRO A 160 4.49 -3.06 17.43
C PRO A 160 5.59 -2.04 17.14
N ALA A 161 6.84 -2.49 16.95
CA ALA A 161 7.96 -1.59 16.70
C ALA A 161 7.87 -0.94 15.31
N GLN A 162 7.40 -1.70 14.33
CA GLN A 162 7.28 -1.30 12.94
C GLN A 162 6.13 -0.30 12.75
N MET A 163 4.97 -0.55 13.36
CA MET A 163 3.85 0.39 13.31
C MET A 163 4.15 1.69 14.05
N ASN A 164 4.86 1.64 15.18
CA ASN A 164 5.34 2.86 15.84
C ASN A 164 6.24 3.69 14.92
N LYS A 165 7.15 3.04 14.18
CA LYS A 165 8.01 3.71 13.19
C LYS A 165 7.20 4.27 12.01
N ALA A 166 6.28 3.48 11.45
CA ALA A 166 5.46 3.88 10.30
C ALA A 166 4.58 5.09 10.64
N GLU A 167 3.94 5.09 11.82
CA GLU A 167 3.13 6.21 12.30
C GLU A 167 3.97 7.46 12.55
N LEU A 168 5.16 7.33 13.12
CA LEU A 168 6.06 8.46 13.31
C LEU A 168 6.46 9.10 11.97
N LEU A 169 6.86 8.28 11.00
CA LEU A 169 7.21 8.72 9.65
C LEU A 169 6.03 9.41 8.96
N PHE A 170 4.84 8.83 9.07
CA PHE A 170 3.61 9.41 8.52
C PHE A 170 3.31 10.77 9.17
N GLN A 171 3.32 10.86 10.50
CA GLN A 171 3.03 12.11 11.21
C GLN A 171 4.04 13.21 10.89
N GLN A 172 5.33 12.88 10.82
CA GLN A 172 6.39 13.83 10.48
C GLN A 172 6.22 14.36 9.06
N TYR A 173 6.01 13.46 8.09
CA TYR A 173 5.84 13.85 6.69
C TYR A 173 4.60 14.73 6.48
N TYR A 174 3.45 14.31 7.01
CA TYR A 174 2.21 15.05 6.80
C TYR A 174 2.24 16.39 7.51
N ARG A 175 2.66 16.48 8.78
CA ARG A 175 2.76 17.78 9.47
C ARG A 175 3.66 18.78 8.73
N ASN A 176 4.72 18.29 8.08
CA ASN A 176 5.74 19.15 7.48
C ASN A 176 5.47 19.49 6.00
N ARG A 177 4.74 18.64 5.27
CA ARG A 177 4.68 18.70 3.78
C ARG A 177 3.29 18.71 3.19
N LEU A 178 2.29 18.15 3.86
CA LEU A 178 0.90 18.16 3.40
C LEU A 178 0.14 19.09 4.35
N LYS A 179 -0.51 20.14 3.84
CA LYS A 179 -1.24 21.09 4.69
C LYS A 179 -2.07 20.33 5.74
N PRO A 180 -2.13 20.80 6.99
CA PRO A 180 -3.00 20.17 7.98
C PRO A 180 -4.40 20.12 7.38
N PHE A 181 -4.95 18.91 7.29
CA PHE A 181 -6.36 18.72 7.01
C PHE A 181 -7.19 19.49 8.06
#